data_AF-A0A453LV02-F1
#
_entry.id   AF-A0A453LV02-F1
#
_cell.length_a   1.000
_cell.length_b   1.000
_cell.length_c   1.000
_cell.angle_alpha   90.00
_cell.angle_beta   90.00
_cell.angle_gamma   90.00
#
_symmetry.space_group_name_H-M   'P 1'
#
loop_
_entity.id
_entity.type
_entity.pdbx_description
1 polymer ?
#
loop_
_entity_poly.entity_id
_entity_poly.type
_entity_poly.pdbx_seq_one_letter_code
_entity_poly.pdbx_strand_id
1 'polypeptide(L)'
;MNMDATYAGNVKRNERVQLMPPVDAAEIPWVSLGSTPERRRTNIQNVLRTNRLIPLAETIICNTFMEMEPDALALLPNALPLGPLVAPTSRPAGHFLPEDLTCLAWLDAQAPCSVVYVAFGSSGILDATQFQELADGLALSGRPFLWVVRPNFTTGATKGWFDAFKRRVEGKGLVVGWAPQQRVLSHPAVACFVSHCGWNSTMEGMLHGVPFLCWPYFADQFSNQSYVCNVWGTGIKLCRDERGVVAKEEIESKVARLLGDEGVKARAATWKDKACASIAEGGSSHEHLLKLVNLLGE
;
A
#
# COMPACT_ATOMS: atom_id res chain seq x y z
N MET A 1 -7.58 -11.41 -29.82
CA MET A 1 -9.00 -11.02 -29.68
C MET A 1 -9.17 -9.56 -30.08
N ASN A 2 -9.88 -9.31 -31.18
CA ASN A 2 -10.47 -8.00 -31.45
C ASN A 2 -11.64 -7.85 -30.48
N MET A 3 -11.56 -6.90 -29.55
CA MET A 3 -12.73 -6.55 -28.74
C MET A 3 -13.64 -5.65 -29.59
N ASP A 4 -14.77 -6.20 -30.01
CA ASP A 4 -15.86 -5.43 -30.60
C ASP A 4 -16.32 -4.31 -29.67
N ALA A 5 -16.91 -3.27 -30.26
CA ALA A 5 -17.42 -2.06 -29.58
C ALA A 5 -18.42 -2.33 -28.43
N THR A 6 -18.89 -3.56 -28.25
CA THR A 6 -19.92 -3.97 -27.29
C THR A 6 -19.41 -4.23 -25.86
N TYR A 7 -18.10 -4.32 -25.60
CA TYR A 7 -17.58 -4.55 -24.25
C TYR A 7 -17.19 -3.24 -23.54
N ALA A 8 -18.03 -2.84 -22.59
CA ALA A 8 -17.88 -1.63 -21.76
C ALA A 8 -16.98 -1.81 -20.52
N GLY A 9 -16.47 -3.02 -20.29
CA GLY A 9 -15.69 -3.35 -19.07
C GLY A 9 -16.50 -3.24 -17.77
N ASN A 10 -17.84 -3.21 -17.85
CA ASN A 10 -18.72 -3.14 -16.68
C ASN A 10 -18.74 -4.49 -15.96
N VAL A 11 -18.70 -4.43 -14.64
CA VAL A 11 -18.95 -5.58 -13.77
C VAL A 11 -20.43 -5.91 -13.84
N LYS A 12 -20.78 -7.04 -14.46
CA LYS A 12 -22.19 -7.50 -14.58
C LYS A 12 -22.62 -8.40 -13.42
N ARG A 13 -21.65 -9.00 -12.72
CA ARG A 13 -21.84 -9.88 -11.56
C ARG A 13 -20.73 -9.59 -10.57
N ASN A 14 -21.09 -9.39 -9.30
CA ASN A 14 -20.11 -9.22 -8.24
C ASN A 14 -19.64 -10.59 -7.75
N GLU A 15 -18.84 -11.25 -8.58
CA GLU A 15 -18.27 -12.57 -8.30
C GLU A 15 -16.77 -12.46 -8.03
N ARG A 16 -16.23 -13.45 -7.32
CA ARG A 16 -14.80 -13.52 -7.06
C ARG A 16 -14.08 -13.98 -8.31
N VAL A 17 -13.20 -13.14 -8.84
CA VAL A 17 -12.40 -13.46 -10.02
C VAL A 17 -11.13 -14.16 -9.59
N GLN A 18 -10.86 -15.31 -10.22
CA GLN A 18 -9.66 -16.10 -10.02
C GLN A 18 -8.46 -15.40 -10.66
N LEU A 19 -7.96 -14.35 -10.01
CA LEU A 19 -6.63 -13.80 -10.20
C LEU A 19 -5.69 -14.41 -9.15
N MET A 20 -4.42 -14.00 -9.17
CA MET A 20 -3.42 -14.38 -8.18
C MET A 20 -3.01 -13.12 -7.40
N PRO A 21 -3.58 -12.88 -6.21
CA PRO A 21 -4.60 -13.68 -5.52
C PRO A 21 -6.01 -13.33 -6.00
N PRO A 22 -7.03 -14.14 -5.70
CA PRO A 22 -8.39 -13.85 -6.13
C PRO A 22 -8.89 -12.52 -5.56
N VAL A 23 -9.55 -11.72 -6.40
CA VAL A 23 -10.13 -10.41 -6.05
C VAL A 23 -11.59 -10.36 -6.46
N ASP A 24 -12.36 -9.48 -5.83
CA ASP A 24 -13.75 -9.25 -6.24
C ASP A 24 -13.80 -8.54 -7.60
N ALA A 25 -14.79 -8.87 -8.44
CA ALA A 25 -14.91 -8.26 -9.77
C ALA A 25 -14.99 -6.72 -9.73
N ALA A 26 -15.61 -6.17 -8.70
CA ALA A 26 -15.68 -4.73 -8.44
C ALA A 26 -14.33 -4.07 -8.13
N GLU A 27 -13.33 -4.86 -7.77
CA GLU A 27 -12.02 -4.42 -7.28
C GLU A 27 -10.89 -4.65 -8.29
N ILE A 28 -11.23 -5.08 -9.51
CA ILE A 28 -10.25 -5.29 -10.56
C ILE A 28 -9.62 -3.94 -10.98
N PRO A 29 -8.30 -3.87 -11.22
CA PRO A 29 -7.58 -2.60 -11.44
C PRO A 29 -8.17 -1.66 -12.50
N TRP A 30 -8.71 -2.17 -13.62
CA TRP A 30 -9.28 -1.32 -14.66
C TRP A 30 -10.63 -0.72 -14.30
N VAL A 31 -11.36 -1.33 -13.35
CA VAL A 31 -12.61 -0.80 -12.79
C VAL A 31 -12.31 0.39 -11.89
N SER A 32 -11.31 0.27 -11.01
CA SER A 32 -10.90 1.36 -10.10
C SER A 32 -10.21 2.52 -10.83
N LEU A 33 -9.53 2.26 -11.94
CA LEU A 33 -8.90 3.29 -12.79
C LEU A 33 -9.87 4.02 -13.74
N GLY A 34 -11.12 3.56 -13.87
CA GLY A 34 -12.07 4.04 -14.87
C GLY A 34 -13.47 4.24 -14.31
N SER A 35 -13.83 5.49 -14.00
CA SER A 35 -15.19 5.84 -13.56
C SER A 35 -16.23 5.73 -14.69
N THR A 36 -15.83 5.87 -15.95
CA THR A 36 -16.71 5.76 -17.13
C THR A 36 -16.46 4.49 -17.94
N PRO A 37 -17.47 3.97 -18.67
CA PRO A 37 -17.31 2.84 -19.59
C PRO A 37 -16.17 3.03 -20.60
N GLU A 38 -16.03 4.23 -21.15
CA GLU A 38 -15.00 4.57 -22.13
C GLU A 38 -13.61 4.44 -21.51
N ARG A 39 -13.43 4.99 -20.30
CA ARG A 39 -12.15 4.94 -19.59
C ARG A 39 -11.79 3.51 -19.18
N ARG A 40 -12.76 2.72 -18.73
CA ARG A 40 -12.56 1.28 -18.46
C ARG A 40 -12.11 0.54 -19.71
N ARG A 41 -12.75 0.78 -20.86
CA ARG A 41 -12.38 0.18 -22.15
C ARG A 41 -10.96 0.57 -22.54
N THR A 42 -10.59 1.84 -22.45
CA THR A 42 -9.23 2.31 -22.74
C THR A 42 -8.20 1.63 -21.83
N ASN A 43 -8.48 1.51 -20.53
CA ASN A 43 -7.58 0.82 -19.60
C ASN A 43 -7.40 -0.66 -19.97
N ILE A 44 -8.50 -1.37 -20.27
CA ILE A 44 -8.43 -2.78 -20.70
C ILE A 44 -7.63 -2.91 -22.01
N GLN A 45 -7.88 -2.04 -22.99
CA GLN A 45 -7.15 -2.05 -24.26
C GLN A 45 -5.65 -1.80 -24.06
N ASN A 46 -5.30 -0.86 -23.17
CA ASN A 46 -3.90 -0.60 -22.81
C ASN A 46 -3.25 -1.84 -22.19
N VAL A 47 -3.91 -2.49 -21.22
CA VAL A 47 -3.40 -3.73 -20.60
C VAL A 47 -3.23 -4.84 -21.65
N LEU A 48 -4.23 -5.07 -22.51
CA LEU A 48 -4.16 -6.08 -23.56
C LEU A 48 -3.06 -5.81 -24.58
N ARG A 49 -2.78 -4.53 -24.86
CA ARG A 49 -1.70 -4.12 -25.76
C ARG A 49 -0.34 -4.33 -25.11
N THR A 50 -0.16 -3.84 -23.89
CA THR A 50 1.12 -3.90 -23.17
C THR A 50 1.47 -5.35 -22.79
N ASN A 51 0.49 -6.16 -22.37
CA ASN A 51 0.74 -7.56 -22.00
C ASN A 51 1.25 -8.42 -23.15
N ARG A 52 0.95 -8.07 -24.41
CA ARG A 52 1.52 -8.77 -25.58
C ARG A 52 3.02 -8.53 -25.76
N LEU A 53 3.56 -7.49 -25.13
CA LEU A 53 4.99 -7.18 -25.18
C LEU A 53 5.77 -7.91 -24.08
N ILE A 54 5.10 -8.36 -23.02
CA ILE A 54 5.74 -9.08 -21.89
C ILE A 54 6.55 -10.31 -22.37
N PRO A 55 6.05 -11.17 -23.28
CA PRO A 55 6.81 -12.32 -23.77
C PRO A 55 8.03 -11.96 -24.64
N LEU A 56 8.16 -10.70 -25.08
CA LEU A 56 9.31 -10.24 -25.86
C LEU A 56 10.49 -9.83 -24.97
N ALA A 57 10.28 -9.65 -23.67
CA ALA A 57 11.35 -9.33 -22.75
C ALA A 57 12.19 -10.58 -22.48
N GLU A 58 13.52 -10.46 -22.62
CA GLU A 58 14.44 -11.54 -22.24
C GLU A 58 14.45 -11.77 -20.73
N THR A 59 14.29 -10.70 -19.95
CA THR A 59 14.23 -10.73 -18.49
C THR A 59 13.26 -9.66 -17.99
N ILE A 60 12.45 -9.99 -16.99
CA ILE A 60 11.51 -9.08 -16.34
C ILE A 60 11.96 -8.88 -14.90
N ILE A 61 12.44 -7.70 -14.57
CA ILE A 61 12.81 -7.37 -13.19
C ILE A 61 11.53 -7.12 -12.39
N CYS A 62 11.37 -7.87 -11.30
CA CYS A 62 10.24 -7.73 -10.40
C CYS A 62 10.72 -7.28 -9.02
N ASN A 63 10.15 -6.20 -8.49
CA ASN A 63 10.32 -5.85 -7.08
C ASN A 63 9.46 -6.80 -6.24
N THR A 64 9.84 -8.06 -6.12
CA THR A 64 9.22 -9.12 -5.30
C THR A 64 10.28 -10.16 -4.94
N PHE A 65 9.99 -11.10 -4.04
CA PHE A 65 10.90 -12.21 -3.73
C PHE A 65 10.17 -13.56 -3.79
N MET A 66 10.94 -14.63 -3.97
CA MET A 66 10.43 -15.97 -4.31
C MET A 66 9.32 -16.46 -3.37
N GLU A 67 9.51 -16.27 -2.07
CA GLU A 67 8.59 -16.73 -1.03
C GLU A 67 7.28 -15.92 -0.99
N MET A 68 7.28 -14.70 -1.53
CA MET A 68 6.16 -13.75 -1.44
C MET A 68 5.05 -14.05 -2.44
N GLU A 69 5.43 -14.41 -3.67
CA GLU A 69 4.51 -14.61 -4.80
C GLU A 69 4.91 -15.82 -5.69
N PRO A 70 5.11 -17.03 -5.12
CA PRO A 70 5.63 -18.18 -5.87
C PRO A 70 4.72 -18.55 -7.06
N ASP A 71 3.40 -18.51 -6.86
CA ASP A 71 2.44 -18.84 -7.90
C ASP A 71 2.49 -17.83 -9.05
N ALA A 72 2.59 -16.53 -8.75
CA ALA A 72 2.65 -15.49 -9.78
C ALA A 72 3.96 -15.56 -10.57
N LEU A 73 5.07 -15.82 -9.88
CA LEU A 73 6.39 -16.01 -10.50
C LEU A 73 6.42 -17.25 -11.40
N ALA A 74 5.70 -18.32 -11.06
CA ALA A 74 5.60 -19.51 -11.90
C ALA A 74 4.95 -19.24 -13.28
N LEU A 75 4.14 -18.18 -13.40
CA LEU A 75 3.55 -17.76 -14.68
C LEU A 75 4.49 -16.89 -15.54
N LEU A 76 5.59 -16.41 -14.97
CA LEU A 76 6.55 -15.51 -15.62
C LEU A 76 7.93 -16.18 -15.60
N PRO A 77 8.22 -17.14 -16.50
CA PRO A 77 9.46 -17.92 -16.46
C PRO A 77 10.73 -17.08 -16.66
N ASN A 78 10.59 -15.87 -17.23
CA ASN A 78 11.66 -14.88 -17.40
C ASN A 78 11.66 -13.80 -16.30
N ALA A 79 10.87 -13.96 -15.23
CA ALA A 79 10.91 -13.06 -14.09
C ALA A 79 12.20 -13.22 -13.28
N LEU A 80 12.75 -12.10 -12.86
CA LEU A 80 13.89 -11.99 -11.98
C LEU A 80 13.46 -11.20 -10.73
N PRO A 81 13.02 -11.89 -9.67
CA PRO A 81 12.56 -11.25 -8.44
C PRO A 81 13.76 -10.76 -7.62
N LEU A 82 13.84 -9.43 -7.44
CA LEU A 82 14.95 -8.71 -6.77
C LEU A 82 14.54 -8.02 -5.47
N GLY A 83 13.30 -8.20 -5.04
CA GLY A 83 12.70 -7.45 -3.94
C GLY A 83 13.03 -7.99 -2.54
N PRO A 84 12.64 -7.24 -1.49
CA PRO A 84 12.16 -5.87 -1.54
C PRO A 84 13.28 -4.88 -1.91
N LEU A 85 13.07 -4.13 -3.00
CA LEU A 85 13.91 -3.02 -3.40
C LEU A 85 13.42 -1.76 -2.69
N VAL A 86 14.26 -1.26 -1.77
CA VAL A 86 14.00 -0.01 -1.03
C VAL A 86 15.05 1.02 -1.38
N ALA A 87 14.63 2.28 -1.50
CA ALA A 87 15.55 3.38 -1.76
C ALA A 87 16.59 3.52 -0.63
N PRO A 88 17.86 3.88 -0.93
CA PRO A 88 18.85 4.15 0.10
C PRO A 88 18.45 5.34 0.98
N THR A 89 18.46 5.17 2.30
CA THR A 89 18.13 6.25 3.25
C THR A 89 19.14 7.39 3.25
N SER A 90 20.37 7.15 2.76
CA SER A 90 21.46 8.14 2.68
C SER A 90 21.39 9.06 1.47
N ARG A 91 20.61 8.70 0.44
CA ARG A 91 20.40 9.49 -0.79
C ARG A 91 18.93 9.42 -1.17
N PRO A 92 18.09 10.26 -0.53
CA PRO A 92 16.68 10.32 -0.85
C PRO A 92 16.52 10.78 -2.31
N ALA A 93 16.17 9.86 -3.22
CA ALA A 93 15.98 10.15 -4.64
C ALA A 93 14.51 9.95 -5.03
N GLY A 94 13.92 10.94 -5.72
CA GLY A 94 12.54 10.84 -6.21
C GLY A 94 11.44 11.29 -5.23
N HIS A 95 11.76 12.10 -4.22
CA HIS A 95 10.74 12.65 -3.32
C HIS A 95 9.87 13.67 -4.05
N PHE A 96 8.55 13.51 -3.92
CA PHE A 96 7.60 14.46 -4.48
C PHE A 96 7.56 15.78 -3.70
N LEU A 97 7.92 15.74 -2.41
CA LEU A 97 7.85 16.86 -1.47
C LEU A 97 8.99 16.77 -0.45
N PRO A 98 9.42 17.90 0.14
CA PRO A 98 10.41 17.90 1.22
C PRO A 98 9.92 17.10 2.43
N GLU A 99 10.78 16.22 2.96
CA GLU A 99 10.47 15.42 4.16
C GLU A 99 10.46 16.28 5.43
N ASP A 100 9.44 16.09 6.26
CA ASP A 100 9.36 16.67 7.59
C ASP A 100 9.99 15.73 8.61
N LEU A 101 11.26 15.96 8.94
CA LEU A 101 12.00 15.13 9.89
C LEU A 101 11.56 15.32 11.35
N THR A 102 10.75 16.34 11.65
CA THR A 102 10.26 16.57 13.03
C THR A 102 9.38 15.43 13.52
N CYS A 103 8.77 14.68 12.59
CA CYS A 103 7.97 13.51 12.94
C CYS A 103 8.77 12.41 13.64
N LEU A 104 10.08 12.30 13.38
CA LEU A 104 10.92 11.28 13.99
C LEU A 104 11.17 11.60 15.46
N ALA A 105 11.49 12.85 15.79
CA ALA A 105 11.62 13.30 17.17
C ALA A 105 10.29 13.17 17.94
N TRP A 106 9.16 13.38 17.26
CA TRP A 106 7.85 13.14 17.87
C TRP A 106 7.60 11.64 18.14
N LEU A 107 8.02 10.76 17.22
CA LEU A 107 7.93 9.30 17.39
C LEU A 107 8.81 8.79 18.53
N ASP A 108 10.00 9.36 18.71
CA ASP A 108 10.92 9.03 19.82
C ASP A 108 10.27 9.23 21.20
N ALA A 109 9.32 10.18 21.30
CA ALA A 109 8.57 10.47 22.53
C ALA A 109 7.35 9.54 22.76
N GLN A 110 7.03 8.65 21.83
CA GLN A 110 5.89 7.74 21.93
C GLN A 110 6.31 6.38 22.51
N ALA A 111 5.36 5.68 23.14
CA ALA A 111 5.59 4.32 23.61
C ALA A 111 5.82 3.36 22.42
N PRO A 112 6.63 2.30 22.59
CA PRO A 112 6.78 1.25 21.58
C PRO A 112 5.45 0.65 21.16
N CYS A 113 5.30 0.34 19.86
CA CYS A 113 4.10 -0.25 19.26
C CYS A 113 2.79 0.45 19.67
N SER A 114 2.78 1.79 19.70
CA SER A 114 1.60 2.58 20.08
C SER A 114 1.01 3.44 18.97
N VAL A 115 1.83 3.81 17.96
CA VAL A 115 1.48 4.82 16.97
C VAL A 115 0.83 4.20 15.74
N VAL A 116 -0.31 4.73 15.31
CA VAL A 116 -0.92 4.44 14.01
C VAL A 116 -0.30 5.35 12.96
N TYR A 117 0.46 4.79 12.02
CA TYR A 117 0.98 5.56 10.87
C TYR A 117 -0.05 5.55 9.73
N VAL A 118 -0.30 6.70 9.12
CA VAL A 118 -1.32 6.88 8.08
C VAL A 118 -0.72 7.60 6.87
N ALA A 119 -0.69 6.92 5.73
CA ALA A 119 -0.27 7.52 4.46
C ALA A 119 -0.91 6.83 3.25
N PHE A 120 -1.43 7.62 2.32
CA PHE A 120 -2.04 7.15 1.06
C PHE A 120 -1.12 7.39 -0.15
N GLY A 121 0.19 7.28 0.08
CA GLY A 121 1.22 7.42 -0.95
C GLY A 121 1.24 8.81 -1.60
N SER A 122 1.87 8.87 -2.78
CA SER A 122 2.09 10.11 -3.53
C SER A 122 0.86 10.61 -4.28
N SER A 123 -0.21 9.82 -4.41
CA SER A 123 -1.34 10.09 -5.31
C SER A 123 -2.72 9.89 -4.68
N GLY A 124 -2.82 9.33 -3.47
CA GLY A 124 -4.10 9.14 -2.78
C GLY A 124 -4.80 10.47 -2.45
N ILE A 125 -6.11 10.52 -2.67
CA ILE A 125 -6.97 11.67 -2.37
C ILE A 125 -8.22 11.15 -1.66
N LEU A 126 -8.63 11.83 -0.59
CA LEU A 126 -9.91 11.61 0.08
C LEU A 126 -10.82 12.81 -0.15
N ASP A 127 -12.12 12.59 -0.32
CA ASP A 127 -13.08 13.70 -0.22
C ASP A 127 -13.20 14.19 1.24
N ALA A 128 -13.91 15.31 1.43
CA ALA A 128 -14.06 15.92 2.75
C ALA A 128 -14.75 15.00 3.76
N THR A 129 -15.70 14.17 3.31
CA THR A 129 -16.43 13.22 4.15
C THR A 129 -15.48 12.13 4.64
N GLN A 130 -14.77 11.47 3.74
CA GLN A 130 -13.83 10.40 4.07
C GLN A 130 -12.64 10.90 4.90
N PHE A 131 -12.17 12.12 4.65
CA PHE A 131 -11.16 12.73 5.52
C PHE A 131 -11.68 12.91 6.94
N GLN A 132 -12.91 13.42 7.08
CA GLN A 132 -13.51 13.68 8.39
C GLN A 132 -13.78 12.37 9.16
N GLU A 133 -14.27 11.34 8.49
CA GLU A 133 -14.45 10.00 9.10
C GLU A 133 -13.10 9.39 9.53
N LEU A 134 -12.05 9.53 8.72
CA LEU A 134 -10.71 9.09 9.09
C LEU A 134 -10.16 9.85 10.30
N ALA A 135 -10.30 11.17 10.30
CA ALA A 135 -9.90 12.02 11.41
C ALA A 135 -10.59 11.62 12.73
N ASP A 136 -11.91 11.42 12.68
CA ASP A 136 -12.68 11.07 13.86
C ASP A 136 -12.39 9.62 14.30
N GLY A 137 -12.22 8.68 13.35
CA GLY A 137 -11.87 7.30 13.65
C GLY A 137 -10.50 7.17 14.33
N LEU A 138 -9.50 7.93 13.86
CA LEU A 138 -8.19 8.00 14.52
C LEU A 138 -8.32 8.58 15.93
N ALA A 139 -9.09 9.66 16.12
CA ALA A 139 -9.31 10.25 17.43
C ALA A 139 -10.06 9.31 18.39
N LEU A 140 -11.04 8.55 17.88
CA LEU A 140 -11.82 7.58 18.63
C LEU A 140 -10.99 6.36 19.04
N SER A 141 -10.01 5.95 18.23
CA SER A 141 -9.10 4.84 18.55
C SER A 141 -8.30 5.04 19.85
N GLY A 142 -8.18 6.29 20.32
CA GLY A 142 -7.41 6.64 21.51
C GLY A 142 -5.90 6.39 21.38
N ARG A 143 -5.42 6.07 20.18
CA ARG A 143 -3.99 5.84 19.89
C ARG A 143 -3.33 7.12 19.37
N PRO A 144 -2.05 7.37 19.72
CA PRO A 144 -1.24 8.33 18.99
C PRO A 144 -1.22 7.98 17.50
N PHE A 145 -1.26 8.99 16.63
CA PHE A 145 -1.16 8.75 15.20
C PHE A 145 -0.25 9.76 14.51
N LEU A 146 0.44 9.30 13.47
CA LEU A 146 1.20 10.13 12.54
C LEU A 146 0.52 10.06 11.18
N TRP A 147 -0.03 11.17 10.71
CA TRP A 147 -0.75 11.22 9.44
C TRP A 147 -0.07 12.14 8.43
N VAL A 148 0.31 11.57 7.28
CA VAL A 148 0.79 12.32 6.12
C VAL A 148 -0.38 12.90 5.34
N VAL A 149 -0.47 14.23 5.32
CA VAL A 149 -1.48 15.01 4.62
C VAL A 149 -0.80 15.98 3.66
N ARG A 150 -0.60 15.52 2.43
CA ARG A 150 0.03 16.29 1.35
C ARG A 150 -0.83 17.48 0.89
N PRO A 151 -0.25 18.52 0.27
CA PRO A 151 -1.02 19.51 -0.46
C PRO A 151 -1.98 18.85 -1.46
N ASN A 152 -3.21 19.36 -1.56
CA ASN A 152 -4.28 18.80 -2.41
C ASN A 152 -4.72 17.36 -2.06
N PHE A 153 -4.43 16.88 -0.84
CA PHE A 153 -4.90 15.57 -0.37
C PHE A 153 -6.43 15.46 -0.31
N THR A 154 -7.12 16.58 -0.17
CA THR A 154 -8.59 16.63 -0.13
C THR A 154 -9.14 17.64 -1.13
N THR A 155 -10.06 17.19 -1.97
CA THR A 155 -10.77 18.06 -2.90
C THR A 155 -11.66 19.03 -2.13
N GLY A 156 -11.48 20.34 -2.35
CA GLY A 156 -12.30 21.38 -1.72
C GLY A 156 -11.91 21.78 -0.30
N ALA A 157 -10.82 21.24 0.26
CA ALA A 157 -10.31 21.66 1.56
C ALA A 157 -9.49 22.96 1.45
N THR A 158 -9.84 23.97 2.23
CA THR A 158 -9.08 25.23 2.33
C THR A 158 -7.95 25.11 3.35
N LYS A 159 -6.94 25.99 3.25
CA LYS A 159 -5.86 26.08 4.25
C LYS A 159 -6.40 26.23 5.68
N GLY A 160 -7.42 27.07 5.86
CA GLY A 160 -8.04 27.31 7.18
C GLY A 160 -8.71 26.05 7.77
N TRP A 161 -9.29 25.20 6.91
CA TRP A 161 -9.86 23.93 7.34
C TRP A 161 -8.77 22.97 7.84
N PHE A 162 -7.64 22.86 7.14
CA PHE A 162 -6.50 22.05 7.59
C PHE A 162 -5.88 22.56 8.90
N ASP A 163 -5.77 23.88 9.07
CA ASP A 163 -5.25 24.47 10.31
C ASP A 163 -6.22 24.25 11.50
N ALA A 164 -7.53 24.27 11.26
CA ALA A 164 -8.52 23.87 12.25
C ALA A 164 -8.40 22.37 12.61
N PHE A 165 -8.20 21.51 11.61
CA PHE A 165 -8.00 20.08 11.83
C PHE A 165 -6.75 19.80 12.67
N LYS A 166 -5.59 20.38 12.32
CA LYS A 166 -4.35 20.22 13.10
C LYS A 166 -4.52 20.60 14.56
N ARG A 167 -5.21 21.72 14.84
CA ARG A 167 -5.53 22.15 16.22
C ARG A 167 -6.46 21.15 16.94
N ARG A 168 -7.43 20.57 16.23
CA ARG A 168 -8.36 19.58 16.82
C ARG A 168 -7.64 18.31 17.28
N VAL A 169 -6.59 17.90 16.57
CA VAL A 169 -5.84 16.67 16.86
C VAL A 169 -4.55 16.90 17.64
N GLU A 170 -4.27 18.15 18.00
CA GLU A 170 -3.12 18.52 18.81
C GLU A 170 -3.10 17.74 20.14
N GLY A 171 -1.94 17.22 20.50
CA GLY A 171 -1.78 16.35 21.67
C GLY A 171 -2.27 14.90 21.50
N LYS A 172 -3.00 14.59 20.42
CA LYS A 172 -3.45 13.22 20.09
C LYS A 172 -2.70 12.60 18.92
N GLY A 173 -2.21 13.41 17.99
CA GLY A 173 -1.45 12.95 16.84
C GLY A 173 -0.64 14.07 16.20
N LEU A 174 0.25 13.68 15.28
CA LEU A 174 1.04 14.59 14.47
C LEU A 174 0.59 14.51 13.01
N VAL A 175 0.42 15.67 12.38
CA VAL A 175 0.07 15.78 10.96
C VAL A 175 1.21 16.49 10.24
N VAL A 176 1.78 15.83 9.22
CA VAL A 176 2.89 16.35 8.43
C VAL A 176 2.57 16.34 6.94
N GLY A 177 3.21 17.21 6.16
CA GLY A 177 2.97 17.28 4.71
C GLY A 177 3.55 16.10 3.94
N TRP A 178 4.72 15.62 4.38
CA TRP A 178 5.44 14.49 3.80
C TRP A 178 6.38 13.91 4.85
N ALA A 179 6.41 12.59 5.01
CA ALA A 179 7.23 11.92 6.02
C ALA A 179 8.33 11.08 5.36
N PRO A 180 9.48 10.88 6.03
CA PRO A 180 10.49 9.89 5.63
C PRO A 180 9.95 8.47 5.91
N GLN A 181 9.04 7.99 5.06
CA GLN A 181 8.20 6.81 5.30
C GLN A 181 8.99 5.57 5.73
N GLN A 182 10.13 5.28 5.10
CA GLN A 182 10.97 4.15 5.50
C GLN A 182 11.48 4.26 6.93
N ARG A 183 11.89 5.46 7.36
CA ARG A 183 12.36 5.72 8.73
C ARG A 183 11.20 5.71 9.74
N VAL A 184 10.00 6.12 9.30
CA VAL A 184 8.80 6.01 10.12
C VAL A 184 8.43 4.54 10.32
N LEU A 185 8.36 3.75 9.25
CA LEU A 185 8.00 2.33 9.31
C LEU A 185 9.03 1.48 10.07
N SER A 186 10.29 1.87 10.07
CA SER A 186 11.33 1.22 10.88
C SER A 186 11.32 1.61 12.35
N HIS A 187 10.55 2.63 12.73
CA HIS A 187 10.56 3.17 14.08
C HIS A 187 9.80 2.27 15.06
N PRO A 188 10.36 1.93 16.24
CA PRO A 188 9.75 0.99 17.19
C PRO A 188 8.40 1.44 17.76
N ALA A 189 8.12 2.75 17.75
CA ALA A 189 6.83 3.28 18.18
C ALA A 189 5.68 2.95 17.23
N VAL A 190 5.94 2.66 15.94
CA VAL A 190 4.87 2.36 14.97
C VAL A 190 4.25 1.00 15.27
N ALA A 191 2.93 1.00 15.44
CA ALA A 191 2.13 -0.16 15.77
C ALA A 191 1.51 -0.80 14.52
N CYS A 192 1.00 0.03 13.61
CA CYS A 192 0.41 -0.41 12.35
C CYS A 192 0.42 0.72 11.31
N PHE A 193 0.15 0.34 10.06
CA PHE A 193 0.15 1.23 8.92
C PHE A 193 -1.20 1.24 8.20
N VAL A 194 -1.93 2.36 8.28
CA VAL A 194 -3.08 2.64 7.42
C VAL A 194 -2.57 3.05 6.05
N SER A 195 -2.76 2.16 5.07
CA SER A 195 -2.12 2.26 3.77
C SER A 195 -3.08 2.01 2.62
N HIS A 196 -2.91 2.81 1.58
CA HIS A 196 -3.49 2.56 0.26
C HIS A 196 -2.98 1.29 -0.44
N CYS A 197 -2.03 0.55 0.13
CA CYS A 197 -1.50 -0.71 -0.41
C CYS A 197 -0.81 -0.56 -1.78
N GLY A 198 -0.28 0.62 -2.10
CA GLY A 198 0.64 0.76 -3.24
C GLY A 198 1.90 -0.08 -3.02
N TRP A 199 2.38 -0.76 -4.07
CA TRP A 199 3.36 -1.83 -3.93
C TRP A 199 4.65 -1.42 -3.20
N ASN A 200 5.18 -0.22 -3.46
CA ASN A 200 6.35 0.29 -2.73
C ASN A 200 6.09 0.43 -1.23
N SER A 201 4.93 0.97 -0.84
CA SER A 201 4.56 1.12 0.57
C SER A 201 4.29 -0.25 1.23
N THR A 202 3.77 -1.21 0.47
CA THR A 202 3.62 -2.59 0.91
C THR A 202 4.98 -3.25 1.18
N MET A 203 5.95 -3.07 0.28
CA MET A 203 7.32 -3.57 0.46
C MET A 203 8.02 -2.96 1.67
N GLU A 204 7.93 -1.63 1.82
CA GLU A 204 8.53 -0.94 2.96
C GLU A 204 7.90 -1.38 4.28
N GLY A 205 6.57 -1.54 4.36
CA GLY A 205 5.91 -2.00 5.59
C GLY A 205 6.23 -3.46 5.91
N MET A 206 6.27 -4.33 4.89
CA MET A 206 6.64 -5.75 5.06
C MET A 206 8.08 -5.90 5.54
N LEU A 207 9.04 -5.19 4.94
CA LEU A 207 10.45 -5.23 5.32
C LEU A 207 10.67 -4.80 6.78
N HIS A 208 9.77 -3.99 7.34
CA HIS A 208 9.83 -3.57 8.75
C HIS A 208 8.89 -4.36 9.66
N GLY A 209 8.11 -5.30 9.13
CA GLY A 209 7.21 -6.16 9.89
C GLY A 209 6.01 -5.42 10.49
N VAL A 210 5.55 -4.35 9.83
CA VAL A 210 4.45 -3.52 10.31
C VAL A 210 3.11 -4.08 9.81
N PRO A 211 2.14 -4.38 10.69
CA PRO A 211 0.80 -4.77 10.31
C PRO A 211 0.06 -3.68 9.52
N PHE A 212 -0.80 -4.09 8.59
CA PHE A 212 -1.51 -3.16 7.70
C PHE A 212 -2.99 -3.03 8.05
N LEU A 213 -3.48 -1.80 7.97
CA LEU A 213 -4.89 -1.50 7.81
C LEU A 213 -5.10 -1.03 6.37
N CYS A 214 -5.65 -1.90 5.53
CA CYS A 214 -5.64 -1.73 4.09
C CYS A 214 -6.83 -0.89 3.61
N TRP A 215 -6.55 0.21 2.92
CA TRP A 215 -7.55 1.11 2.34
C TRP A 215 -7.20 1.47 0.89
N PRO A 216 -7.33 0.51 -0.05
CA PRO A 216 -6.95 0.72 -1.45
C PRO A 216 -7.73 1.87 -2.10
N TYR A 217 -7.06 2.59 -2.99
CA TYR A 217 -7.60 3.75 -3.72
C TYR A 217 -7.79 3.44 -5.22
N PHE A 218 -6.77 2.92 -5.92
CA PHE A 218 -6.84 2.65 -7.37
C PHE A 218 -5.81 1.60 -7.85
N ALA A 219 -5.90 1.21 -9.13
CA ALA A 219 -4.96 0.33 -9.81
C ALA A 219 -4.82 -1.04 -9.10
N ASP A 220 -3.58 -1.51 -8.96
CA ASP A 220 -3.15 -2.78 -8.37
C ASP A 220 -3.36 -2.86 -6.85
N GLN A 221 -3.64 -1.74 -6.20
CA GLN A 221 -3.75 -1.64 -4.74
C GLN A 221 -4.76 -2.63 -4.12
N PHE A 222 -5.83 -2.95 -4.84
CA PHE A 222 -6.81 -3.96 -4.41
C PHE A 222 -6.26 -5.39 -4.47
N SER A 223 -5.45 -5.70 -5.48
CA SER A 223 -4.75 -6.99 -5.58
C SER A 223 -3.68 -7.09 -4.48
N ASN A 224 -2.93 -6.01 -4.26
CA ASN A 224 -1.94 -5.92 -3.19
C ASN A 224 -2.60 -6.08 -1.80
N GLN A 225 -3.75 -5.44 -1.58
CA GLN A 225 -4.55 -5.61 -0.37
C GLN A 225 -5.00 -7.07 -0.18
N SER A 226 -5.37 -7.77 -1.26
CA SER A 226 -5.75 -9.18 -1.19
C SER A 226 -4.55 -10.06 -0.79
N TYR A 227 -3.34 -9.78 -1.28
CA TYR A 227 -2.14 -10.42 -0.75
C TYR A 227 -1.94 -10.18 0.74
N VAL A 228 -1.96 -8.92 1.17
CA VAL A 228 -1.75 -8.53 2.58
C VAL A 228 -2.76 -9.19 3.51
N CYS A 229 -4.05 -9.16 3.15
CA CYS A 229 -5.11 -9.67 4.01
C CYS A 229 -5.30 -11.18 3.92
N ASN A 230 -5.28 -11.75 2.71
CA ASN A 230 -5.76 -13.11 2.46
C ASN A 230 -4.63 -14.12 2.29
N VAL A 231 -3.47 -13.70 1.77
CA VAL A 231 -2.33 -14.61 1.50
C VAL A 231 -1.34 -14.56 2.66
N TRP A 232 -0.87 -13.36 3.00
CA TRP A 232 0.14 -13.18 4.05
C TRP A 232 -0.47 -13.06 5.44
N GLY A 233 -1.74 -12.63 5.53
CA GLY A 233 -2.47 -12.47 6.78
C GLY A 233 -1.85 -11.42 7.71
N THR A 234 -1.16 -10.42 7.14
CA THR A 234 -0.43 -9.36 7.87
C THR A 234 -1.24 -8.07 8.01
N GLY A 235 -2.51 -8.07 7.59
CA GLY A 235 -3.36 -6.90 7.71
C GLY A 235 -4.84 -7.18 7.55
N ILE A 236 -5.64 -6.14 7.78
CA ILE A 236 -7.10 -6.17 7.70
C ILE A 236 -7.56 -5.08 6.73
N LYS A 237 -8.51 -5.40 5.86
CA LYS A 237 -9.15 -4.46 4.92
C LYS A 237 -10.13 -3.55 5.64
N LEU A 238 -10.15 -2.25 5.36
CA LEU A 238 -11.24 -1.35 5.72
C LEU A 238 -12.38 -1.45 4.71
N CYS A 239 -13.61 -1.59 5.20
CA CYS A 239 -14.80 -1.78 4.37
C CYS A 239 -15.62 -0.49 4.31
N ARG A 240 -16.20 -0.25 3.13
CA ARG A 240 -17.16 0.84 2.94
C ARG A 240 -18.56 0.37 3.33
N ASP A 241 -19.35 1.28 3.90
CA ASP A 241 -20.77 1.09 4.14
C ASP A 241 -21.57 1.17 2.82
N GLU A 242 -22.90 1.05 2.90
CA GLU A 242 -23.81 1.11 1.75
C GLU A 242 -23.75 2.45 1.00
N ARG A 243 -23.25 3.51 1.65
CA ARG A 243 -23.05 4.85 1.06
C ARG A 243 -21.67 5.00 0.42
N GLY A 244 -20.84 3.96 0.46
CA GLY A 244 -19.48 3.98 -0.04
C GLY A 244 -18.48 4.68 0.89
N VAL A 245 -18.83 4.89 2.17
CA VAL A 245 -18.02 5.60 3.16
C VAL A 245 -17.36 4.61 4.11
N VAL A 246 -16.10 4.83 4.48
CA VAL A 246 -15.48 4.05 5.56
C VAL A 246 -15.73 4.83 6.84
N ALA A 247 -16.67 4.35 7.65
CA ALA A 247 -17.09 5.04 8.85
C ALA A 247 -15.98 5.07 9.92
N LYS A 248 -15.98 6.11 10.76
CA LYS A 248 -15.06 6.24 11.88
C LYS A 248 -15.11 5.06 12.86
N GLU A 249 -16.29 4.45 13.07
CA GLU A 249 -16.45 3.27 13.91
C GLU A 249 -15.77 2.03 13.31
N GLU A 250 -15.77 1.91 11.98
CA GLU A 250 -15.07 0.84 11.27
C GLU A 250 -13.54 1.00 11.41
N ILE A 251 -13.04 2.23 11.38
CA ILE A 251 -11.62 2.55 11.56
C ILE A 251 -11.20 2.26 13.00
N GLU A 252 -11.93 2.78 13.99
CA GLU A 252 -11.67 2.55 15.41
C GLU A 252 -11.65 1.06 15.74
N SER A 253 -12.70 0.33 15.35
CA SER A 253 -12.84 -1.09 15.63
C SER A 253 -11.75 -1.92 14.96
N LYS A 254 -11.39 -1.62 13.70
CA LYS A 254 -10.33 -2.38 13.01
C LYS A 254 -8.92 -2.02 13.46
N VAL A 255 -8.67 -0.79 13.93
CA VAL A 255 -7.42 -0.47 14.62
C VAL A 255 -7.31 -1.31 15.90
N ALA A 256 -8.36 -1.33 16.73
CA ALA A 256 -8.37 -2.12 17.97
C ALA A 256 -8.18 -3.62 17.69
N ARG A 257 -8.91 -4.17 16.72
CA ARG A 257 -8.80 -5.58 16.31
C ARG A 257 -7.41 -5.92 15.77
N LEU A 258 -6.84 -5.09 14.89
CA LEU A 258 -5.53 -5.33 14.29
C LEU A 258 -4.43 -5.37 15.35
N LEU A 259 -4.46 -4.43 16.30
CA LEU A 259 -3.47 -4.34 17.37
C LEU A 259 -3.65 -5.39 18.46
N GLY A 260 -4.84 -5.97 18.60
CA GLY A 260 -5.13 -7.08 19.51
C GLY A 260 -4.89 -8.47 18.93
N ASP A 261 -4.56 -8.60 17.64
CA ASP A 261 -4.35 -9.88 16.97
C ASP A 261 -2.86 -10.26 16.96
N GLU A 262 -2.43 -11.02 17.97
CA GLU A 262 -1.06 -11.55 18.07
C GLU A 262 -0.69 -12.45 16.88
N GLY A 263 -1.67 -13.08 16.22
CA GLY A 263 -1.44 -13.88 15.02
C GLY A 263 -1.02 -13.01 13.83
N VAL A 264 -1.66 -11.86 13.64
CA VAL A 264 -1.26 -10.88 12.60
C VAL A 264 0.15 -10.38 12.88
N LYS A 265 0.46 -10.03 14.14
CA LYS A 265 1.78 -9.54 14.54
C LYS A 265 2.88 -10.59 14.30
N ALA A 266 2.64 -11.84 14.68
CA ALA A 266 3.59 -12.94 14.45
C ALA A 266 3.82 -13.20 12.95
N ARG A 267 2.76 -13.15 12.13
CA ARG A 267 2.90 -13.26 10.67
C ARG A 267 3.68 -12.09 10.08
N ALA A 268 3.43 -10.86 10.53
CA ALA A 268 4.18 -9.69 10.06
C ALA A 268 5.67 -9.79 10.38
N ALA A 269 6.03 -10.26 11.57
CA ALA A 269 7.42 -10.56 11.94
C ALA A 269 8.03 -11.68 11.07
N THR A 270 7.29 -12.77 10.83
CA THR A 270 7.74 -13.86 9.96
C THR A 270 8.02 -13.38 8.53
N TRP A 271 7.16 -12.51 7.97
CA TRP A 271 7.36 -11.96 6.64
C TRP A 271 8.52 -10.97 6.57
N LYS A 272 8.75 -10.19 7.63
CA LYS A 272 9.96 -9.39 7.78
C LYS A 272 11.20 -10.27 7.72
N ASP A 273 11.25 -11.35 8.49
CA ASP A 273 12.42 -12.23 8.53
C ASP A 273 12.71 -12.83 7.14
N LYS A 274 11.67 -13.27 6.41
CA LYS A 274 11.80 -13.74 5.03
C LYS A 274 12.31 -12.65 4.09
N ALA A 275 11.76 -11.45 4.18
CA ALA A 275 12.17 -10.31 3.36
C ALA A 275 13.62 -9.89 3.64
N CYS A 276 14.08 -9.94 4.90
CA CYS A 276 15.47 -9.68 5.25
C CYS A 276 16.39 -10.81 4.77
N ALA A 277 15.96 -12.07 4.87
CA ALA A 277 16.73 -13.21 4.41
C ALA A 277 16.90 -13.24 2.88
N SER A 278 15.89 -12.81 2.12
CA SER A 278 15.97 -12.81 0.65
C SER A 278 17.01 -11.83 0.11
N ILE A 279 17.24 -10.70 0.79
CA ILE A 279 18.20 -9.66 0.39
C ILE A 279 19.58 -9.79 1.05
N ALA A 280 19.72 -10.66 2.07
CA ALA A 280 21.00 -10.94 2.69
C ALA A 280 21.94 -11.67 1.71
N GLU A 281 23.25 -11.68 2.00
CA GLU A 281 24.23 -12.42 1.22
C GLU A 281 23.84 -13.91 1.12
N GLY A 282 23.77 -14.43 -0.10
CA GLY A 282 23.28 -15.80 -0.40
C GLY A 282 21.75 -15.95 -0.43
N GLY A 283 20.99 -14.88 -0.18
CA GLY A 283 19.54 -14.84 -0.28
C GLY A 283 19.02 -14.85 -1.72
N SER A 284 17.76 -15.26 -1.92
CA SER A 284 17.18 -15.43 -3.27
C SER A 284 17.23 -14.16 -4.12
N SER A 285 16.90 -13.00 -3.56
CA SER A 285 16.96 -11.71 -4.26
C SER A 285 18.39 -11.21 -4.46
N HIS A 286 19.29 -11.50 -3.53
CA HIS A 286 20.73 -11.22 -3.68
C HIS A 286 21.33 -11.97 -4.86
N GLU A 287 21.08 -13.28 -4.95
CA GLU A 287 21.56 -14.10 -6.06
C GLU A 287 20.98 -13.67 -7.41
N HIS A 288 19.68 -13.30 -7.43
CA HIS A 288 19.07 -12.74 -8.63
C HIS A 288 19.65 -11.38 -9.02
N LEU A 289 20.06 -10.55 -8.06
CA LEU A 289 20.73 -9.29 -8.35
C LEU A 289 22.11 -9.53 -8.97
N LEU A 290 22.89 -10.48 -8.44
CA LEU A 290 24.17 -10.87 -9.04
C LEU A 290 23.98 -11.41 -10.46
N LYS A 291 22.93 -12.22 -10.68
CA LYS A 291 22.55 -12.68 -12.02
C LYS A 291 22.24 -11.51 -12.96
N LEU A 292 21.49 -10.50 -12.50
CA LEU A 292 21.23 -9.30 -13.30
C LEU A 292 22.52 -8.56 -13.65
N VAL A 293 23.41 -8.36 -12.68
CA VAL A 293 24.69 -7.67 -12.90
C VAL A 293 25.54 -8.39 -13.95
N ASN A 294 25.58 -9.73 -13.91
CA ASN A 294 26.27 -10.53 -14.91
C ASN A 294 25.65 -10.37 -16.31
N LEU A 295 24.32 -10.43 -16.41
CA LEU A 295 23.61 -10.23 -17.69
C LEU A 295 23.83 -8.83 -18.29
N LEU A 296 24.07 -7.81 -17.47
CA LEU A 296 24.37 -6.45 -17.93
C LEU A 296 25.85 -6.23 -18.28
N GLY A 297 26.73 -7.16 -17.89
CA GLY A 297 28.15 -7.13 -18.19
C GLY A 297 28.55 -7.88 -19.47
N GLU A 298 27.65 -8.70 -20.01
CA GLU A 298 27.76 -9.39 -21.31
C GLU A 298 27.42 -8.46 -22.48
#